data_AF-J8DY46-F1
#
_entry.id   AF-J8DY46-F1
#
_cell.length_a   1.000
_cell.length_b   1.000
_cell.length_c   1.000
_cell.angle_alpha   90.00
_cell.angle_beta   90.00
_cell.angle_gamma   90.00
#
_symmetry.space_group_name_H-M   'P 1'
#
loop_
_entity.id
_entity.type
_entity.pdbx_description
1 polymer ?
#
loop_
_entity_poly.entity_id
_entity_poly.type
_entity_poly.pdbx_seq_one_letter_code
_entity_poly.pdbx_strand_id
1 'polypeptide(L)'
;MTELETSLQYEYNHDYNLRPEGINVQATGSFIRTHNILINASDRFQRMSIYENGVIMSEEIYNGKHFFRFNFPFTEIEPGKLVINN
;
A
#
# COMPACT_ATOMS: atom_id res chain seq x y z
N MET A 1 0.27 -18.54 5.11
CA MET A 1 0.12 -17.24 4.42
C MET A 1 -1.22 -17.28 3.72
N THR A 2 -2.07 -16.29 3.96
CA THR A 2 -3.44 -16.26 3.40
C THR A 2 -3.40 -16.00 1.89
N GLU A 3 -4.43 -16.42 1.14
CA GLU A 3 -4.56 -16.13 -0.31
C GLU A 3 -4.46 -14.62 -0.60
N LEU A 4 -4.97 -13.80 0.32
CA LEU A 4 -4.92 -12.35 0.20
C LEU A 4 -3.49 -11.81 0.29
N GLU A 5 -2.71 -12.27 1.28
CA GLU A 5 -1.29 -11.88 1.40
C GLU A 5 -0.48 -12.32 0.17
N THR A 6 -0.78 -13.48 -0.43
CA THR A 6 -0.08 -13.95 -1.63
C THR A 6 -0.36 -13.12 -2.89
N SER A 7 -1.42 -12.32 -2.89
CA SER A 7 -1.75 -11.41 -4.01
C SER A 7 -0.92 -10.12 -4.03
N LEU A 8 -0.23 -9.79 -2.93
CA LEU A 8 0.51 -8.55 -2.74
C LEU A 8 1.92 -8.61 -3.34
N GLN A 9 2.01 -8.52 -4.66
CA GLN A 9 3.25 -8.78 -5.42
C GLN A 9 4.15 -7.55 -5.58
N TYR A 10 3.61 -6.34 -5.41
CA TYR A 10 4.36 -5.10 -5.58
C TYR A 10 4.68 -4.51 -4.21
N GLU A 11 5.98 -4.42 -3.88
CA GLU A 11 6.45 -3.93 -2.58
C GLU A 11 7.15 -2.58 -2.73
N TYR A 12 6.72 -1.60 -1.94
CA TYR A 12 7.39 -0.33 -1.71
C TYR A 12 8.05 -0.34 -0.33
N ASN A 13 9.38 -0.23 -0.31
CA ASN A 13 10.20 -0.20 0.87
C ASN A 13 10.47 1.25 1.27
N HIS A 14 9.92 1.68 2.41
CA HIS A 14 10.13 3.04 2.89
C HIS A 14 11.12 3.08 4.06
N ASP A 15 12.19 3.85 3.93
CA ASP A 15 13.08 4.16 5.06
C ASP A 15 12.36 5.09 6.04
N TYR A 16 12.24 4.66 7.30
CA TYR A 16 11.57 5.40 8.38
C TYR A 16 12.07 6.84 8.57
N ASN A 17 13.28 7.16 8.09
CA ASN A 17 13.90 8.47 8.28
C ASN A 17 13.47 9.53 7.24
N LEU A 18 12.70 9.14 6.22
CA LEU A 18 12.19 10.05 5.19
C LEU A 18 10.66 10.16 5.31
N ARG A 19 10.08 11.22 4.74
CA ARG A 19 8.61 11.26 4.59
C ARG A 19 8.24 10.31 3.45
N PRO A 20 7.18 9.48 3.58
CA PRO A 20 6.72 8.66 2.48
C PRO A 20 6.39 9.56 1.29
N GLU A 21 7.02 9.25 0.17
CA GLU A 21 6.68 9.88 -1.09
C GLU A 21 5.24 9.52 -1.46
N GLY A 22 4.59 10.36 -2.27
CA GLY A 22 3.25 10.02 -2.74
C GLY A 22 3.34 8.76 -3.61
N ILE A 23 2.53 7.74 -3.34
CA ILE A 23 2.47 6.55 -4.20
C ILE A 23 1.22 6.67 -5.07
N ASN A 24 1.36 6.49 -6.38
CA ASN A 24 0.23 6.37 -7.29
C ASN A 24 -0.01 4.92 -7.65
N VAL A 25 -1.21 4.41 -7.37
CA VAL A 25 -1.67 3.10 -7.84
C VAL A 25 -2.66 3.35 -8.95
N GLN A 26 -2.29 2.99 -10.19
CA GLN A 26 -3.18 3.15 -11.33
C GLN A 26 -4.11 1.93 -11.45
N ALA A 27 -5.38 2.12 -11.13
CA ALA A 27 -6.42 1.11 -11.32
C ALA A 27 -7.70 1.75 -11.86
N THR A 28 -8.42 1.02 -12.71
CA THR A 28 -9.71 1.45 -13.26
C THR A 28 -10.81 1.32 -12.21
N GLY A 29 -11.66 2.34 -12.06
CA GLY A 29 -12.81 2.32 -11.15
C GLY A 29 -12.58 3.06 -9.82
N SER A 30 -13.53 2.93 -8.91
CA SER A 30 -13.58 3.73 -7.68
C SER A 30 -12.66 3.21 -6.57
N PHE A 31 -11.92 4.12 -5.94
CA PHE A 31 -11.15 3.86 -4.72
C PHE A 31 -12.03 4.00 -3.47
N ILE A 32 -13.16 3.28 -3.43
CA ILE A 32 -14.01 3.18 -2.24
C ILE A 32 -13.54 1.98 -1.43
N ARG A 33 -13.07 2.22 -0.21
CA ARG A 33 -12.60 1.13 0.67
C ARG A 33 -13.78 0.32 1.19
N THR A 34 -13.82 -0.97 0.85
CA THR A 34 -14.87 -1.91 1.27
C THR A 34 -14.49 -2.68 2.53
N HIS A 35 -13.21 -2.99 2.70
CA HIS A 35 -12.71 -3.73 3.86
C HIS A 35 -11.47 -3.07 4.46
N ASN A 36 -11.34 -3.23 5.77
CA ASN A 36 -10.16 -2.84 6.54
C ASN A 36 -9.83 -3.96 7.52
N ILE A 37 -8.81 -4.75 7.20
CA ILE A 37 -8.37 -5.89 8.00
C ILE A 37 -7.14 -5.45 8.80
N LEU A 38 -7.19 -5.68 10.11
CA LEU A 38 -6.09 -5.35 11.01
C LEU A 38 -5.54 -6.63 11.63
N ILE A 39 -4.24 -6.83 11.49
CA ILE A 39 -3.49 -7.90 12.14
C ILE A 39 -2.47 -7.23 13.06
N ASN A 40 -2.58 -7.50 14.35
CA ASN A 40 -1.67 -6.97 15.37
C ASN A 40 -1.12 -8.13 16.20
N ALA A 41 0.13 -8.48 15.93
CA ALA A 41 0.90 -9.49 16.65
C ALA A 41 2.13 -8.83 17.30
N SER A 42 2.78 -9.56 18.22
CA SER A 42 3.86 -9.05 19.09
C SER A 42 4.97 -8.31 18.35
N ASP A 43 5.29 -8.74 17.14
CA ASP A 43 6.39 -8.27 16.29
C ASP A 43 5.93 -7.71 14.94
N ARG A 44 4.62 -7.76 14.68
CA ARG A 44 4.03 -7.45 13.37
C ARG A 44 2.75 -6.65 13.52
N PHE A 45 2.75 -5.47 12.96
CA PHE A 45 1.53 -4.74 12.64
C PHE A 45 1.27 -4.84 11.14
N GLN A 46 0.04 -5.13 10.76
CA GLN A 46 -0.39 -5.11 9.37
C GLN A 46 -1.81 -4.55 9.26
N ARG A 47 -2.01 -3.63 8.32
CA ARG A 47 -3.31 -3.09 7.94
C ARG A 47 -3.53 -3.30 6.45
N MET A 48 -4.55 -4.07 6.09
CA MET A 48 -4.93 -4.30 4.69
C MET A 48 -6.24 -3.56 4.38
N SER A 49 -6.21 -2.71 3.37
CA SER A 49 -7.38 -2.02 2.80
C SER A 49 -7.73 -2.62 1.45
N ILE A 50 -8.97 -3.07 1.29
CA ILE A 50 -9.51 -3.58 0.02
C ILE A 50 -10.47 -2.56 -0.55
N TYR A 51 -10.36 -2.26 -1.84
CA TYR A 51 -11.16 -1.26 -2.55
C TYR A 51 -12.11 -1.93 -3.56
N GLU A 52 -13.22 -1.25 -3.90
CA GLU A 52 -14.20 -1.75 -4.87
C GLU A 52 -13.60 -2.07 -6.25
N ASN A 53 -12.60 -1.30 -6.68
CA ASN A 53 -11.86 -1.53 -7.93
C ASN A 53 -10.90 -2.74 -7.88
N GLY A 54 -10.90 -3.51 -6.80
CA GLY A 54 -10.06 -4.69 -6.63
C GLY A 54 -8.63 -4.39 -6.17
N VAL A 55 -8.26 -3.12 -5.97
CA VAL A 55 -6.99 -2.78 -5.33
C VAL A 55 -6.99 -3.28 -3.89
N ILE A 56 -5.86 -3.84 -3.48
CA ILE A 56 -5.55 -4.24 -2.12
C ILE A 56 -4.24 -3.53 -1.76
N MET A 57 -4.28 -2.74 -0.70
CA MET A 57 -3.10 -2.10 -0.11
C MET A 57 -2.85 -2.73 1.25
N SER A 58 -1.62 -3.17 1.50
CA SER A 58 -1.13 -3.62 2.81
C SER A 58 -0.09 -2.64 3.32
N GLU A 59 -0.28 -2.13 4.52
CA GLU A 59 0.73 -1.41 5.29
C GLU A 59 1.25 -2.36 6.37
N GLU A 60 2.54 -2.62 6.39
CA GLU A 60 3.17 -3.58 7.30
C GLU A 60 4.34 -2.96 8.04
N ILE A 61 4.36 -3.14 9.36
CA ILE A 61 5.48 -2.79 10.23
C ILE A 61 5.96 -4.09 10.88
N TYR A 62 7.18 -4.49 10.55
CA TYR A 62 7.81 -5.70 11.07
C TYR A 62 9.33 -5.49 11.14
N ASN A 63 9.95 -5.95 12.23
CA ASN A 63 11.40 -5.77 12.49
C ASN A 63 11.91 -4.33 12.33
N GLY A 64 11.11 -3.34 12.73
CA GLY A 64 11.48 -1.92 12.62
C GLY A 64 11.61 -1.42 11.18
N LYS A 65 11.00 -2.12 10.21
CA LYS A 65 10.86 -1.68 8.80
C LYS A 65 9.40 -1.44 8.44
N HIS A 66 9.16 -0.42 7.62
CA HIS A 66 7.83 -0.05 7.12
C HIS A 66 7.72 -0.42 5.65
N PHE A 67 6.72 -1.22 5.32
CA PHE A 67 6.46 -1.70 3.98
C PHE A 67 5.05 -1.31 3.56
N PHE A 68 4.92 -0.90 2.31
CA PHE A 68 3.64 -0.86 1.62
C PHE A 68 3.64 -1.92 0.53
N ARG A 69 2.57 -2.72 0.45
CA ARG A 69 2.41 -3.71 -0.60
C ARG A 69 1.09 -3.57 -1.32
N PHE A 70 1.09 -3.92 -2.59
CA PHE A 70 -0.06 -3.79 -3.47
C PHE A 70 -0.21 -5.02 -4.34
N ASN A 71 -1.44 -5.32 -4.74
CA ASN A 71 -1.74 -6.30 -5.79
C ASN A 71 -1.74 -5.69 -7.21
N PHE A 72 -1.58 -4.36 -7.32
CA PHE A 72 -1.41 -3.63 -8.58
C PHE A 72 -0.05 -2.93 -8.61
N PRO A 73 0.54 -2.71 -9.80
CA PRO A 73 1.75 -1.92 -9.93
C PRO A 73 1.51 -0.48 -9.47
N PHE A 74 2.57 0.14 -8.96
CA PHE A 74 2.56 1.53 -8.52
C PHE A 74 3.70 2.32 -9.13
N THR A 75 3.58 3.64 -9.09
CA THR A 75 4.67 4.57 -9.41
C THR A 75 4.93 5.48 -8.21
N GLU A 76 6.19 5.63 -7.84
CA GLU A 76 6.63 6.61 -6.85
C GLU A 76 6.48 8.02 -7.43
N ILE A 77 5.83 8.91 -6.69
CA ILE A 77 5.72 10.33 -7.01
C ILE A 77 6.62 11.10 -6.06
N GLU A 78 7.66 11.74 -6.61
CA GLU A 78 8.50 12.66 -5.86
C GLU A 78 7.63 13.65 -5.05
N PRO A 79 7.94 13.89 -3.76
CA PRO A 79 7.20 14.82 -2.93
C PRO A 79 7.13 16.20 -3.60
N GLY A 80 5.92 16.61 -4.01
CA GLY A 80 5.67 17.98 -4.49
C GLY A 80 5.43 18.17 -5.99
N LYS A 81 5.41 17.12 -6.83
CA LYS A 81 4.96 17.30 -8.23
C LYS A 81 3.44 17.22 -8.34
N LEU A 82 2.78 18.38 -8.27
CA LEU A 82 1.41 18.54 -8.74
C LEU A 82 1.44 18.55 -10.28
N VAL A 83 1.26 17.38 -10.91
CA VAL A 83 1.18 17.29 -12.38
C VAL A 83 -0.25 17.58 -12.81
N ILE A 84 -0.49 18.79 -13.31
CA ILE A 84 -1.74 19.15 -14.01
C ILE A 84 -1.56 18.72 -15.46
N ASN A 85 -2.23 17.66 -15.86
CA ASN A 85 -2.34 17.29 -17.27
C ASN A 85 -3.42 18.16 -17.93
N ASN A 86 -3.03 18.96 -18.92
CA ASN A 86 -3.95 19.70 -19.79
C ASN A 86 -4.61 18.76 -20.80
#